data_AF-A0A4R1WR88-F1
#
_entry.id   AF-A0A4R1WR88-F1
#
_cell.length_a   1.000
_cell.length_b   1.000
_cell.length_c   1.000
_cell.angle_alpha   90.00
_cell.angle_beta   90.00
_cell.angle_gamma   90.00
#
_symmetry.space_group_name_H-M   'P 1'
#
loop_
_entity.id
_entity.type
_entity.pdbx_description
1 polymer ?
#
loop_
_entity_poly.entity_id
_entity_poly.type
_entity_poly.pdbx_seq_one_letter_code
_entity_poly.pdbx_strand_id
1 'polypeptide(L)'
;MDWIRRRAGSVLAVSLFALLGWSFVVAASMPSWFDSREDCALTLHRSESYDITVTSQWFPPRAACDFGGGDVVQFISPTKSAILTIALILIAVVVLGSLYLVARRLFEPAGVVRSAEAVDLRARQIRHLITGGTVSFVLIAAFTFANVFALVLGGPLGGLVGALAFALLLSAVAASLDRQIGPLPSTALDSRRRGVAVGFGTFAAIFAATALTGDLPFFRFWAAPVGAIASVALVRMQWRRLARRADGGAGDGDTIEEDLLGGPRS
;
A
#
# COMPACT_ATOMS: atom_id res chain seq x y z
N MET A 1 21.51 5.27 -16.79
CA MET A 1 20.17 5.34 -16.16
C MET A 1 19.77 4.06 -15.39
N ASP A 2 20.44 2.93 -15.60
CA ASP A 2 20.05 1.64 -14.98
C ASP A 2 20.27 1.58 -13.46
N TRP A 3 21.24 2.33 -12.93
CA TRP A 3 21.51 2.41 -11.50
C TRP A 3 20.33 3.03 -10.72
N ILE A 4 19.74 4.10 -11.25
CA ILE A 4 18.56 4.76 -10.65
C ILE A 4 17.35 3.80 -10.70
N ARG A 5 17.18 3.05 -11.80
CA ARG A 5 16.10 2.05 -11.93
C ARG A 5 16.23 0.88 -10.96
N ARG A 6 17.45 0.43 -10.67
CA ARG A 6 17.70 -0.64 -9.66
C ARG A 6 17.42 -0.14 -8.25
N ARG A 7 17.69 1.13 -7.97
CA ARG A 7 17.50 1.75 -6.64
C ARG A 7 16.11 2.34 -6.40
N ALA A 8 15.24 2.45 -7.40
CA ALA A 8 13.91 3.04 -7.22
C ALA A 8 13.10 2.40 -6.06
N GLY A 9 13.22 1.08 -5.87
CA GLY A 9 12.59 0.38 -4.74
C GLY A 9 13.20 0.75 -3.37
N SER A 10 14.53 0.85 -3.28
CA SER A 10 15.20 1.26 -2.04
C SER A 10 14.96 2.73 -1.72
N VAL A 11 14.93 3.60 -2.73
CA VAL A 11 14.61 5.03 -2.55
C VAL A 11 13.16 5.18 -2.08
N LEU A 12 12.22 4.44 -2.65
CA LEU A 12 10.84 4.42 -2.17
C LEU A 12 10.76 4.00 -0.71
N ALA A 13 11.41 2.90 -0.33
CA ALA A 13 11.43 2.43 1.06
C ALA A 13 11.99 3.49 2.02
N VAL A 14 13.14 4.07 1.70
CA VAL A 14 13.76 5.15 2.50
C VAL A 14 12.85 6.37 2.60
N SER A 15 12.20 6.75 1.50
CA SER A 15 11.28 7.91 1.48
C SER A 15 10.02 7.67 2.31
N LEU A 16 9.50 6.44 2.34
CA LEU A 16 8.38 6.06 3.22
C LEU A 16 8.80 6.08 4.69
N PHE A 17 10.01 5.61 5.02
CA PHE A 17 10.56 5.73 6.37
C PHE A 17 10.78 7.18 6.78
N ALA A 18 11.26 8.02 5.87
CA ALA A 18 11.40 9.46 6.11
C ALA A 18 10.03 10.12 6.36
N LEU A 19 9.00 9.74 5.59
CA LEU A 19 7.63 10.23 5.77
C LEU A 19 7.03 9.77 7.11
N LEU A 20 7.29 8.52 7.51
CA LEU A 20 6.88 8.01 8.81
C LEU A 20 7.59 8.74 9.96
N GLY A 21 8.91 8.93 9.85
CA GLY A 21 9.71 9.69 10.80
C GLY A 21 9.23 11.14 10.91
N TRP A 22 8.90 11.76 9.78
CA TRP A 22 8.29 13.10 9.77
C TRP A 22 6.95 13.12 10.51
N SER A 23 6.07 12.12 10.26
CA SER A 23 4.78 12.05 10.96
C SER A 23 4.93 11.88 12.47
N PHE A 24 5.92 11.09 12.91
CA PHE A 24 6.28 10.94 14.31
C PHE A 24 6.75 12.27 14.92
N VAL A 25 7.66 12.98 14.24
CA VAL A 25 8.15 14.28 14.73
C VAL A 25 7.02 15.29 14.84
N VAL A 26 6.09 15.32 13.89
CA VAL A 26 4.92 16.22 13.95
C VAL A 26 4.00 15.85 15.11
N ALA A 27 3.66 14.57 15.26
CA ALA A 27 2.80 14.08 16.33
C ALA A 27 3.42 14.37 17.71
N ALA A 28 4.72 14.14 17.88
CA ALA A 28 5.45 14.47 19.11
C ALA A 28 5.61 15.99 19.34
N SER A 29 5.30 16.82 18.34
CA SER A 29 5.36 18.29 18.42
C SER A 29 3.98 18.93 18.60
N MET A 30 2.93 18.12 18.67
CA MET A 30 1.55 18.54 18.88
C MET A 30 1.08 18.04 20.24
N PRO A 31 0.02 18.64 20.82
CA PRO A 31 -0.64 18.08 21.97
C PRO A 31 -1.07 16.64 21.68
N SER A 32 -1.03 15.79 22.71
CA SER A 32 -1.54 14.42 22.65
C SER A 32 -2.90 14.38 21.97
N TRP A 33 -3.03 13.53 20.95
CA TRP A 33 -4.31 13.38 20.25
C TRP A 33 -5.33 12.54 21.06
N PHE A 34 -4.89 11.90 22.15
CA PHE A 34 -5.76 11.18 23.10
C PHE A 34 -6.34 12.11 24.16
N ASP A 35 -5.51 12.98 24.75
CA ASP A 35 -5.95 13.99 25.73
C ASP A 35 -5.22 15.31 25.48
N SER A 36 -5.72 16.04 24.48
CA SER A 36 -5.10 17.29 24.04
C SER A 36 -5.23 18.41 25.06
N ARG A 37 -6.28 18.36 25.88
CA ARG A 37 -6.57 19.37 26.90
C ARG A 37 -5.64 19.23 28.09
N GLU A 38 -5.50 18.02 28.62
CA GLU A 38 -4.57 17.73 29.71
C GLU A 38 -3.13 18.06 29.30
N ASP A 39 -2.72 17.68 28.09
CA ASP A 39 -1.35 17.94 27.61
C ASP A 39 -1.05 19.44 27.41
N CYS A 40 -2.02 20.22 26.91
CA CYS A 40 -1.94 21.68 26.87
C CYS A 40 -1.82 22.28 28.29
N ALA A 41 -2.63 21.83 29.24
CA ALA A 41 -2.63 22.33 30.62
C ALA A 41 -1.30 22.06 31.33
N LEU A 42 -0.76 20.83 31.19
CA LEU A 42 0.49 20.40 31.81
C LEU A 42 1.70 21.10 31.18
N THR A 43 1.79 21.14 29.85
CA THR A 43 2.93 21.73 29.14
C THR A 43 3.04 23.23 29.41
N LEU A 44 1.90 23.93 29.46
CA LEU A 44 1.86 25.38 29.67
C LEU A 44 1.68 25.78 31.14
N HIS A 45 1.71 24.82 32.08
CA HIS A 45 1.62 25.02 33.52
C HIS A 45 0.36 25.82 33.94
N ARG A 46 -0.80 25.52 33.31
CA ARG A 46 -2.08 26.21 33.53
C ARG A 46 -3.18 25.19 33.84
N SER A 47 -3.16 24.65 35.06
CA SER A 47 -4.08 23.60 35.52
C SER A 47 -5.48 24.10 35.91
N GLU A 48 -5.71 25.41 35.97
CA GLU A 48 -6.96 25.99 36.50
C GLU A 48 -8.04 26.29 35.45
N SER A 49 -7.73 26.13 34.15
CA SER A 49 -8.66 26.44 33.06
C SER A 49 -9.55 25.25 32.71
N TYR A 50 -10.81 25.29 33.12
CA TYR A 50 -11.81 24.25 32.83
C TYR A 50 -12.32 24.27 31.37
N ASP A 51 -11.92 25.25 30.56
CA ASP A 51 -12.42 25.45 29.19
C ASP A 51 -11.28 25.62 28.16
N ILE A 52 -10.32 24.68 28.15
CA ILE A 52 -9.24 24.68 27.14
C ILE A 52 -9.79 24.18 25.80
N THR A 53 -9.77 25.06 24.80
CA THR A 53 -10.06 24.68 23.41
C THR A 53 -8.75 24.48 22.66
N VAL A 54 -8.52 23.26 22.17
CA VAL A 54 -7.30 22.93 21.40
C VAL A 54 -7.63 22.91 19.92
N THR A 55 -6.91 23.71 19.15
CA THR A 55 -6.98 23.69 17.70
C THR A 55 -5.71 23.05 17.16
N SER A 56 -5.84 22.00 16.36
CA SER A 56 -4.72 21.32 15.70
C SER A 56 -4.96 21.21 14.21
N GLN A 57 -3.90 21.43 13.44
CA GLN A 57 -3.90 21.33 11.99
C GLN A 57 -2.62 20.61 11.56
N TRP A 58 -2.77 19.58 10.73
CA TRP A 58 -1.64 18.76 10.29
C TRP A 58 -0.85 19.36 9.12
N PHE A 59 -1.47 20.23 8.31
CA PHE A 59 -0.80 20.89 7.20
C PHE A 59 -1.33 22.32 6.96
N PRO A 60 -0.47 23.35 7.11
CA PRO A 60 0.84 23.29 7.77
C PRO A 60 0.70 22.84 9.23
N PRO A 61 1.68 22.13 9.83
CA PRO A 61 1.61 21.69 11.22
C PRO A 61 1.43 22.87 12.18
N ARG A 62 0.26 23.00 12.80
CA ARG A 62 -0.09 24.05 13.75
C ARG A 62 -0.87 23.46 14.92
N ALA A 63 -0.62 23.99 16.10
CA ALA A 63 -1.33 23.65 17.31
C ALA A 63 -1.37 24.88 18.21
N ALA A 64 -2.56 25.25 18.67
CA ALA A 64 -2.77 26.34 19.61
C ALA A 64 -3.74 25.91 20.71
N CYS A 65 -3.46 26.33 21.93
CA CYS A 65 -4.31 26.14 23.11
C CYS A 65 -4.96 27.50 23.42
N ASP A 66 -6.29 27.55 23.41
CA ASP A 66 -7.09 28.69 23.83
C ASP A 66 -7.59 28.43 25.26
N PHE A 67 -7.21 29.29 26.20
CA PHE A 67 -7.57 29.22 27.61
C PHE A 67 -8.81 30.05 27.97
N GLY A 68 -9.46 30.66 26.98
CA GLY A 68 -10.55 31.61 27.17
C GLY A 68 -10.06 33.04 27.40
N GLY A 69 -10.98 34.01 27.30
CA GLY A 69 -10.64 35.43 27.53
C GLY A 69 -9.65 36.06 26.54
N GLY A 70 -9.41 35.40 25.39
CA GLY A 70 -8.45 35.83 24.37
C GLY A 70 -7.01 35.33 24.61
N ASP A 71 -6.78 34.50 25.62
CA ASP A 71 -5.47 33.93 25.94
C ASP A 71 -5.18 32.69 25.07
N VAL A 72 -4.68 32.96 23.86
CA VAL A 72 -4.31 31.93 22.88
C VAL A 72 -2.80 31.77 22.82
N VAL A 73 -2.30 30.58 23.17
CA VAL A 73 -0.88 30.25 23.15
C VAL A 73 -0.58 29.25 22.04
N GLN A 74 0.44 29.54 21.23
CA GLN A 74 0.93 28.62 20.20
C GLN A 74 1.72 27.49 20.86
N PHE A 75 1.25 26.25 20.72
CA PHE A 75 1.94 25.06 21.20
C PHE A 75 3.15 24.73 20.30
N ILE A 76 3.02 25.02 19.00
CA ILE A 76 4.11 24.88 18.02
C ILE A 76 4.54 26.25 17.48
N SER A 77 5.84 26.53 17.52
CA SER A 77 6.34 27.82 17.01
C SER A 77 6.18 27.93 15.48
N PRO A 78 5.96 29.13 14.93
CA PRO A 78 5.85 29.34 13.48
C PRO A 78 7.08 28.86 12.71
N THR A 79 8.28 29.03 13.27
CA THR A 79 9.54 28.55 12.67
C THR A 79 9.57 27.02 12.57
N LYS A 80 9.17 26.31 13.63
CA LYS A 80 9.10 24.84 13.63
C LYS A 80 8.06 24.35 12.63
N SER A 81 6.89 25.00 12.57
CA SER A 81 5.85 24.75 11.58
C SER A 81 6.37 24.89 10.13
N ALA A 82 7.11 25.97 9.85
CA ALA A 82 7.70 26.21 8.53
C ALA A 82 8.73 25.13 8.16
N ILE A 83 9.65 24.78 9.07
CA ILE A 83 10.66 23.73 8.85
C ILE A 83 9.99 22.39 8.55
N LEU A 84 9.00 21.99 9.35
CA LEU A 84 8.27 20.73 9.15
C LEU A 84 7.49 20.73 7.83
N THR A 85 6.91 21.86 7.43
CA THR A 85 6.21 22.00 6.15
C THR A 85 7.17 21.83 4.97
N ILE A 86 8.33 22.49 4.99
CA ILE A 86 9.36 22.37 3.95
C ILE A 86 9.87 20.92 3.88
N ALA A 87 10.16 20.31 5.03
CA ALA A 87 10.59 18.92 5.09
C ALA A 87 9.56 17.97 4.48
N LEU A 88 8.26 18.16 4.78
CA LEU A 88 7.18 17.36 4.18
C LEU A 88 7.16 17.50 2.67
N ILE A 89 7.24 18.72 2.14
CA ILE A 89 7.20 18.97 0.69
C ILE A 89 8.37 18.25 0.02
N LEU A 90 9.58 18.35 0.56
CA LEU A 90 10.76 17.65 0.04
C LEU A 90 10.59 16.12 0.06
N ILE A 91 10.10 15.57 1.17
CA ILE A 91 9.80 14.14 1.30
C ILE A 91 8.73 13.74 0.27
N ALA A 92 7.66 14.50 0.14
CA ALA A 92 6.55 14.23 -0.78
C ALA A 92 7.03 14.19 -2.23
N VAL A 93 7.89 15.12 -2.65
CA VAL A 93 8.49 15.12 -4.00
C VAL A 93 9.30 13.84 -4.22
N VAL A 94 10.11 13.41 -3.25
CA VAL A 94 10.90 12.17 -3.34
C VAL A 94 10.01 10.93 -3.38
N VAL A 95 8.96 10.88 -2.55
CA VAL A 95 7.98 9.78 -2.53
C VAL A 95 7.26 9.69 -3.87
N LEU A 96 6.70 10.79 -4.38
CA LEU A 96 5.99 10.85 -5.65
C LEU A 96 6.91 10.48 -6.83
N GLY A 97 8.14 10.99 -6.85
CA GLY A 97 9.13 10.62 -7.86
C GLY A 97 9.47 9.13 -7.82
N SER A 98 9.66 8.56 -6.62
CA SER A 98 9.95 7.14 -6.45
C SER A 98 8.78 6.25 -6.85
N LEU A 99 7.55 6.64 -6.47
CA LEU A 99 6.31 5.98 -6.88
C LEU A 99 6.15 6.00 -8.40
N TYR A 100 6.38 7.15 -9.04
CA TYR A 100 6.34 7.27 -10.49
C TYR A 100 7.35 6.34 -11.17
N LEU A 101 8.58 6.26 -10.69
CA LEU A 101 9.60 5.36 -11.24
C LEU A 101 9.24 3.88 -11.05
N VAL A 102 8.70 3.52 -9.88
CA VAL A 102 8.22 2.16 -9.61
C VAL A 102 7.03 1.83 -10.50
N ALA A 103 6.06 2.75 -10.63
CA ALA A 103 4.88 2.61 -11.47
C ALA A 103 5.26 2.46 -12.94
N ARG A 104 6.15 3.31 -13.46
CA ARG A 104 6.64 3.21 -14.85
C ARG A 104 7.24 1.84 -15.13
N ARG A 105 8.03 1.29 -14.20
CA ARG A 105 8.59 -0.07 -14.31
C ARG A 105 7.51 -1.17 -14.31
N LEU A 106 6.29 -0.91 -13.82
CA LEU A 106 5.16 -1.85 -13.94
C LEU A 106 4.63 -1.95 -15.37
N PHE A 107 4.89 -0.95 -16.21
CA PHE A 107 4.39 -0.87 -17.58
C PHE A 107 5.45 -1.13 -18.66
N GLU A 108 6.73 -1.27 -18.29
CA GLU A 108 7.80 -1.59 -19.25
C GLU A 108 7.70 -3.04 -19.75
N PRO A 109 7.74 -3.28 -21.07
CA PRO A 109 7.72 -4.63 -21.64
C PRO A 109 8.89 -5.45 -21.10
N ALA A 110 8.58 -6.61 -20.53
CA ALA A 110 9.59 -7.54 -20.04
C ALA A 110 9.56 -8.81 -20.88
N GLY A 111 10.73 -9.36 -21.19
CA GLY A 111 10.90 -10.55 -22.01
C GLY A 111 10.09 -11.76 -21.50
N VAL A 112 9.86 -12.72 -22.40
CA VAL A 112 9.18 -13.98 -22.11
C VAL A 112 9.98 -14.74 -21.05
N VAL A 113 9.34 -15.11 -19.94
CA VAL A 113 10.06 -15.68 -18.79
C VAL A 113 10.05 -17.20 -18.81
N ARG A 114 8.93 -17.87 -19.17
CA ARG A 114 8.83 -19.36 -19.22
C ARG A 114 7.71 -19.85 -20.16
N SER A 115 7.99 -20.89 -20.96
CA SER A 115 6.99 -21.70 -21.65
C SER A 115 6.33 -22.68 -20.66
N ALA A 116 5.12 -23.15 -20.99
CA ALA A 116 4.33 -24.06 -20.15
C ALA A 116 4.78 -25.54 -20.26
N GLU A 117 5.80 -25.83 -21.05
CA GLU A 117 6.22 -27.20 -21.35
C GLU A 117 6.78 -27.87 -20.08
N ALA A 118 6.27 -29.08 -19.80
CA ALA A 118 6.68 -29.98 -18.72
C ALA A 118 6.34 -29.60 -17.25
N VAL A 119 5.43 -28.64 -16.99
CA VAL A 119 5.06 -28.27 -15.61
C VAL A 119 3.64 -28.72 -15.23
N ASP A 120 3.51 -29.43 -14.11
CA ASP A 120 2.20 -29.72 -13.50
C ASP A 120 1.52 -28.43 -13.00
N LEU A 121 0.54 -27.96 -13.77
CA LEU A 121 -0.23 -26.75 -13.48
C LEU A 121 -1.09 -26.88 -12.21
N ARG A 122 -1.56 -28.09 -11.88
CA ARG A 122 -2.44 -28.33 -10.72
C ARG A 122 -1.63 -28.23 -9.43
N ALA A 123 -0.48 -28.91 -9.34
CA ALA A 123 0.42 -28.80 -8.19
C ALA A 123 0.89 -27.36 -7.99
N ARG A 124 1.20 -26.65 -9.10
CA ARG A 124 1.58 -25.24 -9.08
C ARG A 124 0.46 -24.33 -8.58
N GLN A 125 -0.77 -24.53 -9.03
CA GLN A 125 -1.94 -23.78 -8.55
C GLN A 125 -2.14 -23.98 -7.05
N ILE A 126 -2.10 -25.22 -6.55
CA ILE A 126 -2.25 -25.53 -5.13
C ILE A 126 -1.15 -24.84 -4.32
N ARG A 127 0.10 -24.92 -4.77
CA ARG A 127 1.24 -24.24 -4.13
C ARG A 127 1.05 -22.73 -4.09
N HIS A 128 0.55 -22.12 -5.16
CA HIS A 128 0.28 -20.68 -5.23
C HIS A 128 -0.83 -20.27 -4.23
N LEU A 129 -1.90 -21.03 -4.13
CA LEU A 129 -2.98 -20.77 -3.18
C LEU A 129 -2.51 -20.88 -1.72
N ILE A 130 -1.81 -21.97 -1.38
CA ILE A 130 -1.29 -22.18 -0.02
C ILE A 130 -0.27 -21.10 0.35
N THR A 131 0.75 -20.92 -0.49
CA THR A 131 1.83 -19.95 -0.21
C THR A 131 1.31 -18.52 -0.18
N GLY A 132 0.43 -18.15 -1.13
CA GLY A 132 -0.20 -16.84 -1.17
C GLY A 132 -1.03 -16.56 0.08
N GLY A 133 -1.88 -17.52 0.50
CA GLY A 133 -2.67 -17.40 1.72
C GLY A 133 -1.81 -17.29 2.98
N THR A 134 -0.83 -18.18 3.16
CA THR A 134 0.05 -18.17 4.34
C THR A 134 0.90 -16.91 4.43
N VAL A 135 1.53 -16.48 3.33
CA VAL A 135 2.35 -15.25 3.32
C VAL A 135 1.50 -14.02 3.57
N SER A 136 0.33 -13.90 2.95
CA SER A 136 -0.60 -12.80 3.23
C SER A 136 -1.03 -12.79 4.70
N PHE A 137 -1.40 -13.94 5.27
CA PHE A 137 -1.76 -14.05 6.69
C PHE A 137 -0.66 -13.51 7.61
N VAL A 138 0.58 -13.99 7.44
CA VAL A 138 1.72 -13.60 8.27
C VAL A 138 2.03 -12.11 8.12
N LEU A 139 2.04 -11.59 6.87
CA LEU A 139 2.32 -10.18 6.62
C LEU A 139 1.25 -9.27 7.21
N ILE A 140 -0.03 -9.62 7.08
CA ILE A 140 -1.12 -8.83 7.64
C ILE A 140 -1.09 -8.90 9.16
N ALA A 141 -0.86 -10.07 9.76
CA ALA A 141 -0.73 -10.19 11.21
C ALA A 141 0.41 -9.30 11.74
N ALA A 142 1.60 -9.38 11.13
CA ALA A 142 2.73 -8.52 11.49
C ALA A 142 2.41 -7.03 11.33
N PHE A 143 1.72 -6.67 10.25
CA PHE A 143 1.29 -5.28 10.02
C PHE A 143 0.23 -4.81 11.00
N THR A 144 -0.72 -5.65 11.41
CA THR A 144 -1.71 -5.34 12.45
C THR A 144 -1.01 -4.90 13.74
N PHE A 145 0.06 -5.61 14.16
CA PHE A 145 0.88 -5.18 15.30
C PHE A 145 1.63 -3.87 15.01
N ALA A 146 2.27 -3.74 13.85
CA ALA A 146 3.03 -2.54 13.47
C ALA A 146 2.15 -1.28 13.34
N ASN A 147 0.89 -1.43 12.92
CA ASN A 147 -0.05 -0.34 12.73
C ASN A 147 -0.42 0.34 14.05
N VAL A 148 -0.47 -0.43 15.15
CA VAL A 148 -0.66 0.15 16.49
C VAL A 148 0.47 1.13 16.80
N PHE A 149 1.72 0.74 16.56
CA PHE A 149 2.86 1.64 16.76
C PHE A 149 2.81 2.85 15.83
N ALA A 150 2.47 2.65 14.54
CA ALA A 150 2.37 3.75 13.58
C ALA A 150 1.31 4.79 13.99
N LEU A 151 0.18 4.36 14.54
CA LEU A 151 -0.88 5.24 15.02
C LEU A 151 -0.55 5.92 16.34
N VAL A 152 -0.02 5.17 17.30
CA VAL A 152 0.35 5.72 18.61
C VAL A 152 1.44 6.78 18.44
N LEU A 153 2.44 6.51 17.59
CA LEU A 153 3.59 7.38 17.40
C LEU A 153 3.32 8.51 16.40
N GLY A 154 2.64 8.25 15.28
CA GLY A 154 2.47 9.23 14.19
C GLY A 154 1.05 9.80 14.06
N GLY A 155 0.13 9.44 14.96
CA GLY A 155 -1.27 9.83 14.89
C GLY A 155 -1.96 9.34 13.60
N PRO A 156 -3.05 10.02 13.17
CA PRO A 156 -3.77 9.68 11.95
C PRO A 156 -2.91 9.66 10.68
N LEU A 157 -1.95 10.60 10.56
CA LEU A 157 -1.03 10.62 9.41
C LEU A 157 -0.08 9.43 9.40
N GLY A 158 0.46 9.03 10.56
CA GLY A 158 1.27 7.82 10.69
C GLY A 158 0.52 6.58 10.24
N GLY A 159 -0.76 6.47 10.60
CA GLY A 159 -1.66 5.42 10.13
C GLY A 159 -1.81 5.39 8.60
N LEU A 160 -2.04 6.55 7.96
CA LEU A 160 -2.15 6.65 6.50
C LEU A 160 -0.85 6.25 5.78
N VAL A 161 0.29 6.72 6.26
CA VAL A 161 1.61 6.37 5.70
C VAL A 161 1.89 4.89 5.86
N GLY A 162 1.59 4.33 7.03
CA GLY A 162 1.69 2.89 7.29
C GLY A 162 0.81 2.06 6.36
N ALA A 163 -0.45 2.46 6.17
CA ALA A 163 -1.38 1.80 5.27
C ALA A 163 -0.89 1.81 3.81
N LEU A 164 -0.38 2.95 3.32
CA LEU A 164 0.20 3.05 1.99
C LEU A 164 1.44 2.16 1.83
N ALA A 165 2.37 2.21 2.79
CA ALA A 165 3.57 1.38 2.78
C ALA A 165 3.21 -0.12 2.75
N PHE A 166 2.17 -0.51 3.49
CA PHE A 166 1.69 -1.87 3.54
C PHE A 166 1.03 -2.32 2.24
N ALA A 167 0.21 -1.48 1.61
CA ALA A 167 -0.38 -1.76 0.30
C ALA A 167 0.72 -2.01 -0.77
N LEU A 168 1.79 -1.21 -0.73
CA LEU A 168 2.94 -1.38 -1.62
C LEU A 168 3.72 -2.66 -1.33
N LEU A 169 3.93 -2.99 -0.04
CA LEU A 169 4.60 -4.21 0.39
C LEU A 169 3.81 -5.46 -0.06
N LEU A 170 2.50 -5.50 0.19
CA LEU A 170 1.63 -6.60 -0.26
C LEU A 170 1.67 -6.76 -1.78
N SER A 171 1.61 -5.66 -2.51
CA SER A 171 1.71 -5.66 -3.99
C SER A 171 3.05 -6.19 -4.48
N ALA A 172 4.16 -5.80 -3.83
CA ALA A 172 5.49 -6.27 -4.18
C ALA A 172 5.67 -7.77 -3.90
N VAL A 173 5.20 -8.24 -2.73
CA VAL A 173 5.27 -9.66 -2.36
C VAL A 173 4.39 -10.51 -3.26
N ALA A 174 3.15 -10.08 -3.54
CA ALA A 174 2.25 -10.80 -4.44
C ALA A 174 2.80 -10.85 -5.88
N ALA A 175 3.42 -9.76 -6.38
CA ALA A 175 4.13 -9.75 -7.66
C ALA A 175 5.34 -10.70 -7.68
N SER A 176 6.07 -10.82 -6.57
CA SER A 176 7.16 -11.79 -6.44
C SER A 176 6.65 -13.23 -6.47
N LEU A 177 5.58 -13.53 -5.72
CA LEU A 177 4.95 -14.84 -5.67
C LEU A 177 4.37 -15.24 -7.04
N ASP A 178 3.64 -14.35 -7.71
CA ASP A 178 3.10 -14.63 -9.04
C ASP A 178 4.23 -14.93 -10.05
N ARG A 179 5.39 -14.26 -9.92
CA ARG A 179 6.54 -14.55 -10.78
C ARG A 179 7.12 -15.94 -10.56
N GLN A 180 7.10 -16.42 -9.34
CA GLN A 180 7.69 -17.73 -8.99
C GLN A 180 6.73 -18.88 -9.30
N ILE A 181 5.48 -18.76 -8.86
CA ILE A 181 4.48 -19.84 -8.82
C ILE A 181 3.13 -19.47 -9.46
N GLY A 182 3.04 -18.31 -10.10
CA GLY A 182 1.84 -17.86 -10.81
C GLY A 182 1.55 -18.61 -12.12
N PRO A 183 0.43 -18.27 -12.78
CA PRO A 183 -0.04 -18.96 -13.98
C PRO A 183 0.94 -18.88 -15.18
N LEU A 184 0.95 -19.92 -16.02
CA LEU A 184 1.76 -20.05 -17.24
C LEU A 184 0.86 -20.30 -18.48
N PRO A 185 1.30 -19.95 -19.71
CA PRO A 185 2.49 -19.14 -20.00
C PRO A 185 2.29 -17.69 -19.52
N SER A 186 3.36 -17.01 -19.14
CA SER A 186 3.29 -15.58 -18.80
C SER A 186 4.58 -14.82 -19.05
N THR A 187 4.43 -13.55 -19.42
CA THR A 187 5.54 -12.60 -19.45
C THR A 187 5.83 -12.07 -18.05
N ALA A 188 7.02 -11.49 -17.84
CA ALA A 188 7.35 -10.86 -16.56
C ALA A 188 6.42 -9.67 -16.23
N LEU A 189 5.90 -8.99 -17.26
CA LEU A 189 4.96 -7.87 -17.10
C LEU A 189 3.57 -8.37 -16.71
N ASP A 190 3.06 -9.43 -17.33
CA ASP A 190 1.76 -10.01 -16.95
C ASP A 190 1.77 -10.49 -15.51
N SER A 191 2.86 -11.17 -15.13
CA SER A 191 3.00 -11.68 -13.78
C SER A 191 3.01 -10.57 -12.74
N ARG A 192 3.75 -9.50 -13.02
CA ARG A 192 3.83 -8.32 -12.17
C ARG A 192 2.48 -7.61 -12.05
N ARG A 193 1.74 -7.43 -13.14
CA ARG A 193 0.39 -6.81 -13.13
C ARG A 193 -0.60 -7.64 -12.32
N ARG A 194 -0.61 -8.97 -12.53
CA ARG A 194 -1.46 -9.89 -11.76
C ARG A 194 -1.14 -9.82 -10.27
N GLY A 195 0.13 -9.94 -9.89
CA GLY A 195 0.51 -9.92 -8.49
C GLY A 195 0.25 -8.57 -7.81
N VAL A 196 0.51 -7.43 -8.49
CA VAL A 196 0.12 -6.10 -7.95
C VAL A 196 -1.39 -6.02 -7.75
N ALA A 197 -2.19 -6.51 -8.71
CA ALA A 197 -3.64 -6.53 -8.57
C ALA A 197 -4.11 -7.41 -7.39
N VAL A 198 -3.45 -8.56 -7.13
CA VAL A 198 -3.74 -9.36 -5.93
C VAL A 198 -3.39 -8.56 -4.68
N GLY A 199 -2.16 -8.06 -4.56
CA GLY A 199 -1.72 -7.40 -3.33
C GLY A 199 -2.54 -6.15 -2.99
N PHE A 200 -2.81 -5.29 -3.99
CA PHE A 200 -3.67 -4.12 -3.80
C PHE A 200 -5.13 -4.51 -3.55
N GLY A 201 -5.65 -5.52 -4.26
CA GLY A 201 -7.01 -6.02 -4.05
C GLY A 201 -7.21 -6.62 -2.65
N THR A 202 -6.22 -7.36 -2.13
CA THR A 202 -6.21 -7.87 -0.76
C THR A 202 -6.19 -6.73 0.24
N PHE A 203 -5.33 -5.73 0.05
CA PHE A 203 -5.31 -4.54 0.90
C PHE A 203 -6.66 -3.81 0.90
N ALA A 204 -7.23 -3.56 -0.28
CA ALA A 204 -8.53 -2.89 -0.43
C ALA A 204 -9.66 -3.66 0.25
N ALA A 205 -9.67 -5.00 0.17
CA ALA A 205 -10.66 -5.82 0.84
C ALA A 205 -10.58 -5.69 2.37
N ILE A 206 -9.36 -5.72 2.94
CA ILE A 206 -9.17 -5.54 4.38
C ILE A 206 -9.56 -4.12 4.80
N PHE A 207 -9.10 -3.10 4.06
CA PHE A 207 -9.41 -1.71 4.34
C PHE A 207 -10.92 -1.45 4.32
N ALA A 208 -11.63 -1.94 3.30
CA ALA A 208 -13.08 -1.82 3.19
C ALA A 208 -13.78 -2.53 4.35
N ALA A 209 -13.35 -3.74 4.70
CA ALA A 209 -13.90 -4.45 5.85
C ALA A 209 -13.69 -3.66 7.16
N THR A 210 -12.52 -3.04 7.36
CA THR A 210 -12.22 -2.25 8.58
C THR A 210 -13.01 -0.95 8.60
N ALA A 211 -13.21 -0.31 7.45
CA ALA A 211 -14.06 0.86 7.31
C ALA A 211 -15.52 0.54 7.66
N LEU A 212 -16.04 -0.60 7.21
CA LEU A 212 -17.42 -1.03 7.47
C LEU A 212 -17.68 -1.37 8.94
N THR A 213 -16.67 -1.75 9.72
CA THR A 213 -16.84 -1.98 11.17
C THR A 213 -16.75 -0.70 12.00
N GLY A 214 -16.46 0.45 11.38
CA GLY A 214 -16.29 1.73 12.08
C GLY A 214 -15.00 1.83 12.89
N ASP A 215 -14.08 0.86 12.74
CA ASP A 215 -12.87 0.74 13.56
C ASP A 215 -11.65 1.44 12.95
N LEU A 216 -11.83 2.28 11.91
CA LEU A 216 -10.70 3.06 11.38
C LEU A 216 -10.16 4.01 12.46
N PRO A 217 -8.83 4.11 12.63
CA PRO A 217 -7.77 3.59 11.76
C PRO A 217 -7.13 2.23 12.19
N PHE A 218 -7.73 1.50 13.13
CA PHE A 218 -7.15 0.28 13.68
C PHE A 218 -7.49 -0.98 12.87
N PHE A 219 -6.48 -1.60 12.25
CA PHE A 219 -6.62 -2.98 11.79
C PHE A 219 -6.72 -3.92 13.01
N ARG A 220 -7.78 -4.73 13.07
CA ARG A 220 -8.00 -5.69 14.15
C ARG A 220 -7.38 -7.05 13.82
N PHE A 221 -7.29 -7.94 14.81
CA PHE A 221 -6.76 -9.30 14.62
C PHE A 221 -7.49 -10.11 13.54
N TRP A 222 -8.77 -9.81 13.28
CA TRP A 222 -9.53 -10.45 12.21
C TRP A 222 -9.07 -10.03 10.79
N ALA A 223 -8.30 -8.95 10.65
CA ALA A 223 -7.77 -8.50 9.37
C ALA A 223 -6.88 -9.56 8.69
N ALA A 224 -6.10 -10.30 9.49
CA ALA A 224 -5.22 -11.35 8.99
C ALA A 224 -5.97 -12.51 8.31
N PRO A 225 -6.97 -13.17 8.95
CA PRO A 225 -7.75 -14.21 8.28
C PRO A 225 -8.56 -13.65 7.10
N VAL A 226 -9.17 -12.47 7.20
CA VAL A 226 -9.94 -11.88 6.09
C VAL A 226 -9.05 -11.61 4.87
N GLY A 227 -7.87 -11.02 5.07
CA GLY A 227 -6.97 -10.74 3.97
C GLY A 227 -6.33 -11.99 3.38
N ALA A 228 -6.09 -13.03 4.18
CA ALA A 228 -5.68 -14.33 3.67
C ALA A 228 -6.74 -14.94 2.75
N ILE A 229 -8.02 -14.91 3.16
CA ILE A 229 -9.16 -15.36 2.34
C ILE A 229 -9.25 -14.53 1.06
N ALA A 230 -9.17 -13.21 1.15
CA ALA A 230 -9.20 -12.31 -0.01
C ALA A 230 -8.06 -12.61 -1.00
N SER A 231 -6.84 -12.80 -0.50
CA SER A 231 -5.68 -13.19 -1.31
C SER A 231 -5.91 -14.52 -2.04
N VAL A 232 -6.35 -15.56 -1.32
CA VAL A 232 -6.66 -16.87 -1.91
C VAL A 232 -7.77 -16.76 -2.96
N ALA A 233 -8.82 -15.99 -2.69
CA ALA A 233 -9.93 -15.77 -3.64
C ALA A 233 -9.44 -15.08 -4.93
N LEU A 234 -8.64 -14.03 -4.81
CA LEU A 234 -8.09 -13.30 -5.95
C LEU A 234 -7.13 -14.17 -6.77
N VAL A 235 -6.22 -14.91 -6.12
CA VAL A 235 -5.33 -15.87 -6.80
C VAL A 235 -6.17 -16.95 -7.50
N ARG A 236 -7.20 -17.49 -6.85
CA ARG A 236 -8.10 -18.49 -7.45
C ARG A 236 -8.81 -17.94 -8.69
N MET A 237 -9.28 -16.69 -8.63
CA MET A 237 -9.90 -16.01 -9.77
C MET A 237 -8.92 -15.83 -10.93
N GLN A 238 -7.66 -15.52 -10.67
CA GLN A 238 -6.63 -15.42 -11.70
C GLN A 238 -6.44 -16.73 -12.45
N TRP A 239 -6.32 -17.86 -11.74
CA TRP A 239 -6.24 -19.18 -12.35
C TRP A 239 -7.50 -19.55 -13.15
N ARG A 240 -8.70 -19.21 -12.66
CA ARG A 240 -9.96 -19.46 -13.39
C ARG A 240 -10.06 -18.67 -14.70
N ARG A 241 -9.63 -17.41 -14.69
CA ARG A 241 -9.66 -16.55 -15.89
C ARG A 241 -8.74 -17.08 -16.98
N LEU A 242 -7.60 -17.67 -16.60
CA LEU A 242 -6.68 -18.24 -17.58
C LEU A 242 -7.23 -19.53 -18.20
N ALA A 243 -7.79 -20.44 -17.39
CA ALA A 243 -8.42 -21.67 -17.90
C ALA A 243 -9.51 -21.37 -18.94
N ARG A 244 -10.40 -20.41 -18.65
CA ARG A 244 -11.46 -19.99 -19.60
C ARG A 244 -10.93 -19.43 -20.92
N ARG A 245 -9.76 -18.77 -20.91
CA ARG A 245 -9.13 -18.26 -22.15
C ARG A 245 -8.54 -19.39 -22.98
N ALA A 246 -8.02 -20.44 -22.34
CA ALA A 246 -7.54 -21.62 -23.03
C ALA A 246 -8.70 -22.41 -23.66
N ASP A 247 -9.80 -22.59 -22.92
CA ASP A 247 -10.97 -23.34 -23.39
C ASP A 247 -11.76 -22.61 -24.48
N GLY A 248 -11.86 -21.27 -24.41
CA GLY A 248 -12.57 -20.44 -25.40
C GLY A 248 -11.77 -20.09 -26.66
N GLY A 249 -10.46 -20.32 -26.66
CA GLY A 249 -9.58 -20.03 -27.81
C GLY A 249 -9.50 -21.15 -28.85
N ALA A 250 -10.10 -22.31 -28.57
CA ALA A 250 -10.13 -23.46 -29.49
C ALA A 250 -11.34 -23.45 -30.45
N GLY A 251 -12.18 -22.40 -30.43
CA GLY A 251 -13.44 -22.34 -31.17
C GLY A 251 -13.55 -21.27 -32.25
N ASP A 252 -12.50 -20.51 -32.52
CA ASP A 252 -12.48 -19.49 -33.60
C ASP A 252 -11.39 -19.82 -34.62
N GLY A 253 -11.33 -21.11 -34.98
CA GLY A 253 -10.60 -21.62 -36.12
C GLY A 253 -11.49 -21.53 -37.35
N ASP A 254 -11.62 -20.33 -37.90
CA ASP A 254 -11.97 -20.09 -39.30
C ASP A 254 -11.59 -18.64 -39.64
N THR A 255 -11.12 -18.41 -40.86
CA THR A 255 -10.89 -17.10 -41.53
C THR A 255 -9.50 -16.43 -41.58
N ILE A 256 -8.37 -17.10 -41.29
CA ILE A 256 -7.05 -16.53 -41.68
C ILE A 256 -6.24 -17.45 -42.63
N GLU A 257 -6.62 -18.72 -42.79
CA GLU A 257 -5.90 -19.62 -43.71
C GLU A 257 -6.39 -19.57 -45.17
N GLU A 258 -7.51 -18.92 -45.47
CA GLU A 258 -8.03 -18.80 -46.85
C GLU A 258 -7.45 -17.64 -47.68
N ASP A 259 -6.72 -16.69 -47.08
CA ASP A 259 -6.17 -15.54 -47.84
C ASP A 259 -4.67 -15.70 -48.21
N LEU A 260 -4.05 -16.83 -47.85
CA LEU A 260 -2.64 -17.13 -48.15
C LEU A 260 -2.43 -18.25 -49.19
N LEU A 261 -3.49 -18.99 -49.56
CA LEU A 261 -3.44 -20.01 -50.60
C LEU A 261 -4.20 -19.49 -51.83
N GLY A 262 -3.45 -18.81 -52.70
CA GLY A 262 -3.95 -18.13 -53.89
C GLY A 262 -5.03 -18.90 -54.66
N GLY A 263 -6.20 -18.27 -54.76
CA GLY A 263 -7.25 -18.69 -55.68
C GLY A 263 -6.77 -18.66 -57.13
N PRO A 264 -7.18 -19.62 -57.97
CA PRO A 264 -6.78 -19.67 -59.37
C PRO A 264 -7.41 -18.49 -60.12
N ARG A 265 -6.57 -17.72 -60.81
CA ARG A 265 -7.03 -16.73 -61.78
C ARG A 265 -7.58 -17.47 -63.01
N SER A 266 -8.88 -17.38 -63.23
CA SER A 266 -9.54 -17.65 -64.52
C SER A 266 -9.85 -16.34 -65.22
#